data_AF-A0A923IGC3-F1
#
_entry.id   AF-A0A923IGC3-F1
#
_cell.length_a   1.000
_cell.length_b   1.000
_cell.length_c   1.000
_cell.angle_alpha   90.00
_cell.angle_beta   90.00
_cell.angle_gamma   90.00
#
_symmetry.space_group_name_H-M   'P 1'
#
loop_
_entity.id
_entity.type
_entity.pdbx_description
1 polymer ?
#
loop_
_entity_poly.entity_id
_entity_poly.type
_entity_poly.pdbx_seq_one_letter_code
_entity_poly.pdbx_strand_id
1 'polypeptide(L)'
;MSQSKIPLDLILANLAEDAEKAQSRMTRASDVLLGPLSSDVAVTPYDVVYEEDRIKLKHYRLEGDQKLKTPLLVIYALINRETMLDLQPDRSVVKTFLKEGIDLYMMDWGYPTRKDRYVTIDDHVNGYMDNVIELIR
;
A
#
# COMPACT_ATOMS: atom_id res chain seq x y z
N MET A 1 -3.33 9.27 -56.18
CA MET A 1 -2.74 9.42 -54.83
C MET A 1 -3.49 10.54 -54.12
N SER A 2 -4.42 10.20 -53.22
CA SER A 2 -5.24 11.16 -52.49
C SER A 2 -4.39 11.81 -51.40
N GLN A 3 -4.01 13.09 -51.58
CA GLN A 3 -3.36 13.86 -50.53
C GLN A 3 -4.40 14.16 -49.45
N SER A 4 -4.30 13.47 -48.33
CA SER A 4 -5.04 13.82 -47.11
C SER A 4 -4.58 15.21 -46.67
N LYS A 5 -5.35 16.25 -46.96
CA LYS A 5 -5.13 17.60 -46.45
C LYS A 5 -5.54 17.59 -44.98
N ILE A 6 -4.59 17.36 -44.09
CA ILE A 6 -4.81 17.54 -42.66
C ILE A 6 -5.20 19.01 -42.44
N PRO A 7 -6.38 19.31 -41.86
CA PRO A 7 -6.82 20.68 -41.66
C PRO A 7 -5.86 21.40 -40.70
N LEU A 8 -5.36 22.56 -41.12
CA LEU A 8 -4.41 23.38 -40.35
C LEU A 8 -4.95 23.70 -38.94
N ASP A 9 -6.26 23.90 -38.83
CA ASP A 9 -6.97 24.19 -37.58
C ASP A 9 -6.82 23.06 -36.55
N LEU A 10 -6.82 21.80 -37.01
CA LEU A 10 -6.65 20.64 -36.14
C LEU A 10 -5.21 20.52 -35.64
N ILE A 11 -4.23 20.90 -36.48
CA ILE A 11 -2.82 20.95 -36.08
C ILE A 11 -2.63 22.05 -35.02
N LEU A 12 -3.21 23.23 -35.23
CA LEU A 12 -3.13 24.35 -34.27
C LEU A 12 -3.84 24.03 -32.95
N ALA A 13 -5.01 23.38 -32.99
CA ALA A 13 -5.72 22.94 -31.79
C ALA A 13 -4.91 21.91 -30.99
N ASN A 14 -4.33 20.91 -31.66
CA ASN A 14 -3.49 19.90 -31.01
C ASN A 14 -2.21 20.54 -30.43
N LEU A 15 -1.58 21.48 -31.13
CA LEU A 15 -0.40 22.19 -30.64
C LEU A 15 -0.72 23.03 -29.38
N ALA A 16 -1.89 23.67 -29.35
CA ALA A 16 -2.35 24.41 -28.18
C ALA A 16 -2.61 23.47 -26.98
N GLU A 17 -3.30 22.35 -27.21
CA GLU A 17 -3.54 21.33 -26.19
C GLU A 17 -2.24 20.70 -25.66
N ASP A 18 -1.28 20.44 -26.55
CA ASP A 18 0.04 19.93 -26.18
C ASP A 18 0.86 20.95 -25.39
N ALA A 19 0.76 22.24 -25.72
CA ALA A 19 1.40 23.31 -24.95
C ALA A 19 0.80 23.42 -23.54
N GLU A 20 -0.52 23.32 -23.40
CA GLU A 20 -1.19 23.29 -22.09
C GLU A 20 -0.78 22.05 -21.26
N LYS A 21 -0.72 20.88 -21.90
CA LYS A 21 -0.22 19.64 -21.26
C LYS A 21 1.25 19.76 -20.87
N ALA A 22 2.09 20.38 -21.69
CA ALA A 22 3.49 20.60 -21.38
C ALA A 22 3.66 21.57 -20.20
N GLN A 23 2.88 22.64 -20.16
CA GLN A 23 2.91 23.61 -19.07
C GLN A 23 2.43 22.98 -17.75
N SER A 24 1.31 22.26 -17.76
CA SER A 24 0.82 21.56 -16.55
C SER A 24 1.81 20.51 -16.02
N ARG A 25 2.47 19.76 -16.92
CA ARG A 25 3.54 18.83 -16.54
C ARG A 25 4.74 19.54 -15.94
N MET A 26 5.15 20.69 -16.50
CA MET A 26 6.27 21.48 -15.98
C MET A 26 5.97 21.98 -14.56
N THR A 27 4.79 22.55 -14.33
CA THR A 27 4.37 22.99 -12.99
C THR A 27 4.41 21.84 -12.00
N ARG A 28 3.82 20.69 -12.35
CA ARG A 28 3.81 19.52 -11.47
C ARG A 28 5.20 18.95 -11.21
N ALA A 29 6.10 19.00 -12.20
CA ALA A 29 7.49 18.61 -12.02
C ALA A 29 8.22 19.55 -11.05
N SER A 30 8.01 20.86 -11.17
CA SER A 30 8.53 21.84 -10.21
C SER A 30 7.99 21.60 -8.80
N ASP A 31 6.69 21.35 -8.65
CA ASP A 31 6.08 21.06 -7.34
C ASP A 31 6.66 19.81 -6.69
N VAL A 32 6.89 18.73 -7.47
CA VAL A 32 7.45 17.48 -6.96
C VAL A 32 8.94 17.61 -6.61
N LEU A 33 9.72 18.34 -7.42
CA LEU A 33 11.17 18.47 -7.23
C LEU A 33 11.54 19.48 -6.14
N LEU A 34 10.77 20.56 -6.00
CA LEU A 34 11.04 21.64 -5.06
C LEU A 34 10.18 21.56 -3.79
N GLY A 35 9.13 20.73 -3.80
CA GLY A 35 8.28 20.48 -2.65
C GLY A 35 8.97 19.64 -1.57
N PRO A 36 8.43 19.65 -0.33
CA PRO A 36 8.94 18.82 0.74
C PRO A 36 8.80 17.33 0.39
N LEU A 37 9.90 16.59 0.48
CA LEU A 37 9.90 15.14 0.31
C LEU A 37 9.36 14.48 1.57
N SER A 38 8.20 13.83 1.47
CA SER A 38 7.68 12.96 2.53
C SER A 38 8.35 11.59 2.40
N SER A 39 9.35 11.33 3.25
CA SER A 39 10.04 10.03 3.30
C SER A 39 9.33 8.98 4.16
N ASP A 40 8.35 9.41 4.96
CA ASP A 40 7.73 8.53 5.93
C ASP A 40 6.81 7.51 5.26
N VAL A 41 6.98 6.25 5.65
CA VAL A 41 6.26 5.09 5.13
C VAL A 41 5.69 4.29 6.31
N ALA A 42 4.54 3.64 6.12
CA ALA A 42 3.88 2.80 7.12
C ALA A 42 3.56 3.53 8.43
N VAL A 43 3.02 4.75 8.29
CA VAL A 43 2.70 5.65 9.41
C VAL A 43 1.29 5.48 9.95
N THR A 44 0.47 4.60 9.37
CA THR A 44 -0.90 4.42 9.84
C THR A 44 -0.86 3.81 11.26
N PRO A 45 -1.54 4.40 12.26
CA PRO A 45 -1.43 3.94 13.64
C PRO A 45 -1.90 2.49 13.83
N TYR A 46 -1.10 1.69 14.50
CA TYR A 46 -1.41 0.32 14.89
C TYR A 46 -0.82 -0.03 16.25
N ASP A 47 -1.34 -1.09 16.85
CA ASP A 47 -0.80 -1.73 18.03
C ASP A 47 -0.32 -3.14 17.66
N VAL A 48 0.77 -3.60 18.29
CA VAL A 48 1.21 -5.00 18.15
C VAL A 48 0.47 -5.82 19.19
N VAL A 49 -0.42 -6.69 18.73
CA VAL A 49 -1.31 -7.50 19.59
C VAL A 49 -0.81 -8.93 19.80
N TYR A 50 0.15 -9.36 18.97
CA TYR A 50 0.80 -10.67 19.08
C TYR A 50 2.21 -10.61 18.54
N GLU A 51 3.11 -11.35 19.18
CA GLU A 51 4.49 -11.50 18.77
C GLU A 51 4.96 -12.93 19.05
N GLU A 52 5.51 -13.56 18.02
CA GLU A 52 6.09 -14.90 18.08
C GLU A 52 7.35 -14.92 17.22
N ASP A 53 8.48 -15.24 17.83
CA ASP A 53 9.79 -15.21 17.17
C ASP A 53 10.12 -13.86 16.49
N ARG A 54 9.98 -13.81 15.16
CA ARG A 54 10.21 -12.62 14.34
C ARG A 54 8.91 -12.01 13.83
N ILE A 55 7.80 -12.73 14.00
CA ILE A 55 6.49 -12.40 13.46
C ILE A 55 5.76 -11.50 14.45
N LYS A 56 5.12 -10.47 13.91
CA LYS A 56 4.28 -9.55 14.68
C LYS A 56 2.92 -9.43 14.02
N LEU A 57 1.87 -9.45 14.81
CA LEU A 57 0.52 -9.13 14.35
C LEU A 57 0.21 -7.67 14.71
N LYS A 58 -0.01 -6.86 13.69
CA LYS A 58 -0.38 -5.44 13.82
C LYS A 58 -1.90 -5.34 13.75
N HIS A 59 -2.53 -4.76 14.76
CA HIS A 59 -3.94 -4.38 14.74
C HIS A 59 -4.04 -2.87 14.52
N TYR A 60 -4.62 -2.46 13.39
CA TYR A 60 -4.70 -1.06 13.03
C TYR A 60 -5.84 -0.35 13.77
N ARG A 61 -5.57 0.86 14.25
CA ARG A 61 -6.56 1.63 15.01
C ARG A 61 -7.62 2.19 14.07
N LEU A 62 -8.87 1.77 14.30
CA LEU A 62 -10.01 2.31 13.58
C LEU A 62 -10.43 3.66 14.17
N GLU A 63 -10.58 4.68 13.33
CA GLU A 63 -10.97 6.04 13.76
C GLU A 63 -12.51 6.24 13.84
N GLY A 64 -13.30 5.19 13.62
CA GLY A 64 -14.78 5.26 13.60
C GLY A 64 -15.45 3.91 13.86
N ASP A 65 -16.72 3.80 13.50
CA ASP A 65 -17.51 2.58 13.74
C ASP A 65 -17.12 1.46 12.76
N GLN A 66 -16.97 0.25 13.30
CA GLN A 66 -16.75 -0.96 12.53
C GLN A 66 -18.01 -1.33 11.74
N LYS A 67 -17.91 -1.37 10.40
CA LYS A 67 -19.04 -1.72 9.52
C LYS A 67 -19.21 -3.23 9.32
N LEU A 68 -18.13 -4.01 9.45
CA LEU A 68 -18.12 -5.46 9.22
C LEU A 68 -17.91 -6.20 10.53
N LYS A 69 -18.76 -7.20 10.82
CA LYS A 69 -18.60 -8.04 12.02
C LYS A 69 -17.32 -8.88 12.02
N THR A 70 -16.87 -9.29 10.82
CA THR A 70 -15.68 -10.12 10.65
C THR A 70 -14.50 -9.23 10.28
N PRO A 71 -13.38 -9.27 11.02
CA PRO A 71 -12.20 -8.47 10.70
C PRO A 71 -11.49 -9.00 9.45
N LEU A 72 -10.67 -8.15 8.84
CA LEU A 72 -9.79 -8.50 7.72
C LEU A 72 -8.38 -8.79 8.24
N LEU A 73 -7.91 -10.02 8.03
CA LEU A 73 -6.50 -10.37 8.21
C LEU A 73 -5.76 -10.28 6.87
N VAL A 74 -4.70 -9.46 6.82
CA VAL A 74 -3.82 -9.30 5.67
C VAL A 74 -2.52 -10.08 5.90
N ILE A 75 -2.24 -11.01 4.98
CA ILE A 75 -1.00 -11.78 4.94
C ILE A 75 -0.25 -11.41 3.67
N TYR A 76 0.88 -10.73 3.82
CA TYR A 76 1.67 -10.28 2.68
C TYR A 76 2.66 -11.35 2.20
N ALA A 77 3.29 -11.11 1.05
CA ALA A 77 4.30 -12.00 0.50
C ALA A 77 5.50 -12.16 1.44
N LEU A 78 6.08 -13.36 1.50
CA LEU A 78 7.25 -13.67 2.36
C LEU A 78 8.55 -12.97 1.94
N ILE A 79 8.63 -12.46 0.71
CA ILE A 79 9.85 -11.86 0.14
C ILE A 79 9.92 -10.35 0.39
N ASN A 80 8.78 -9.67 0.28
CA ASN A 80 8.68 -8.22 0.40
C ASN A 80 8.04 -7.83 1.73
N ARG A 81 8.18 -6.56 2.13
CA ARG A 81 7.52 -6.06 3.34
C ARG A 81 6.05 -5.73 3.10
N GLU A 82 5.25 -6.03 4.10
CA GLU A 82 3.84 -5.67 4.24
C GLU A 82 3.61 -4.14 4.21
N THR A 83 4.62 -3.35 4.55
CA THR A 83 4.60 -1.87 4.43
C THR A 83 4.31 -1.38 3.01
N MET A 84 4.44 -2.23 1.99
CA MET A 84 4.02 -1.91 0.61
C MET A 84 2.50 -1.65 0.50
N LEU A 85 1.69 -2.16 1.42
CA LEU A 85 0.25 -1.87 1.48
C LEU A 85 -0.07 -0.58 2.25
N ASP A 86 0.89 -0.07 3.02
CA ASP A 86 0.79 1.15 3.80
C ASP A 86 1.94 2.10 3.45
N LEU A 87 1.99 2.57 2.20
CA LEU A 87 3.08 3.42 1.71
C LEU A 87 3.02 4.83 2.35
N GLN A 88 2.44 5.80 1.64
CA GLN A 88 2.26 7.16 2.14
C GLN A 88 0.78 7.38 2.50
N PRO A 89 0.44 8.38 3.33
CA PRO A 89 -0.95 8.62 3.73
C PRO A 89 -1.95 8.83 2.59
N ASP A 90 -1.49 9.29 1.42
CA ASP A 90 -2.26 9.47 0.18
C ASP A 90 -2.28 8.22 -0.71
N ARG A 91 -1.43 7.22 -0.43
CA ARG A 91 -1.25 5.98 -1.20
C ARG A 91 -1.34 4.71 -0.35
N SER A 92 -2.00 4.80 0.80
CA SER A 92 -2.15 3.68 1.73
C SER A 92 -3.46 2.94 1.47
N VAL A 93 -3.33 1.65 1.11
CA VAL A 93 -4.46 0.74 0.98
C VAL A 93 -5.05 0.47 2.36
N VAL A 94 -4.19 0.31 3.38
CA VAL A 94 -4.60 0.13 4.78
C VAL A 94 -5.51 1.28 5.24
N LYS A 95 -5.09 2.53 5.02
CA LYS A 95 -5.91 3.70 5.39
C LYS A 95 -7.24 3.74 4.65
N THR A 96 -7.28 3.24 3.42
CA THR A 96 -8.53 3.15 2.64
C THR A 96 -9.49 2.15 3.27
N PHE A 97 -9.01 0.98 3.69
CA PHE A 97 -9.83 0.00 4.40
C PHE A 97 -10.35 0.52 5.75
N LEU A 98 -9.49 1.16 6.54
CA LEU A 98 -9.90 1.76 7.82
C LEU A 98 -10.97 2.83 7.64
N LYS A 99 -10.84 3.69 6.62
CA LYS A 99 -11.87 4.70 6.28
C LYS A 99 -13.21 4.08 5.91
N GLU A 100 -13.19 2.90 5.29
CA GLU A 100 -14.40 2.16 4.98
C GLU A 100 -15.01 1.42 6.18
N GLY A 101 -14.41 1.53 7.37
CA GLY A 101 -14.90 0.88 8.59
C GLY A 101 -14.54 -0.60 8.68
N ILE A 102 -13.48 -1.02 8.00
CA ILE A 102 -12.97 -2.39 8.05
C ILE A 102 -11.95 -2.49 9.18
N ASP A 103 -12.24 -3.34 10.15
CA ASP A 103 -11.29 -3.70 11.22
C ASP A 103 -10.18 -4.58 10.63
N LEU A 104 -8.91 -4.16 10.78
CA LEU A 104 -7.80 -4.69 9.99
C LEU A 104 -6.63 -5.15 10.86
N TYR A 105 -6.24 -6.39 10.63
CA TYR A 105 -5.02 -7.01 11.15
C TYR A 105 -4.03 -7.22 10.00
N MET A 106 -2.74 -7.00 10.24
CA MET A 106 -1.69 -7.27 9.27
C MET A 106 -0.56 -8.07 9.91
N MET A 107 -0.20 -9.16 9.25
CA MET A 107 0.89 -10.02 9.65
C MET A 107 2.22 -9.49 9.08
N ASP A 108 3.15 -9.15 9.97
CA ASP A 108 4.53 -8.81 9.65
C ASP A 108 5.40 -10.06 9.89
N TRP A 109 6.00 -10.58 8.82
CA TRP A 109 6.83 -11.79 8.87
C TRP A 109 8.17 -11.58 9.58
N GLY A 110 8.59 -10.33 9.79
CA GLY A 110 9.91 -9.97 10.24
C GLY A 110 11.02 -10.43 9.28
N TYR A 111 12.25 -10.42 9.79
CA TYR A 111 13.42 -10.82 9.03
C TYR A 111 13.92 -12.20 9.41
N PRO A 112 14.12 -13.10 8.42
CA PRO A 112 14.75 -14.37 8.69
C PRO A 112 16.18 -14.19 9.21
N THR A 113 16.51 -14.97 10.24
CA THR A 113 17.84 -15.08 10.81
C THR A 113 18.36 -16.51 10.67
N ARG A 114 19.57 -16.79 11.14
CA ARG A 114 20.15 -18.13 11.07
C ARG A 114 19.33 -19.21 11.80
N LYS A 115 18.52 -18.83 12.80
CA LYS A 115 17.67 -19.76 13.55
C LYS A 115 16.57 -20.37 12.66
N ASP A 116 16.19 -19.67 11.60
CA ASP A 116 15.05 -20.02 10.75
C ASP A 116 15.42 -20.95 9.59
N ARG A 117 16.65 -21.49 9.58
CA ARG A 117 17.20 -22.32 8.49
C ARG A 117 16.31 -23.52 8.13
N TYR A 118 15.64 -24.08 9.13
CA TYR A 118 14.83 -25.28 8.98
C TYR A 118 13.33 -25.00 8.93
N VAL A 119 12.94 -23.72 8.96
CA VAL A 119 11.53 -23.32 8.83
C VAL A 119 11.10 -23.58 7.39
N THR A 120 10.06 -24.37 7.24
CA THR A 120 9.45 -24.76 5.97
C THR A 120 8.16 -23.97 5.73
N ILE A 121 7.56 -24.11 4.55
CA ILE A 121 6.24 -23.50 4.28
C ILE A 121 5.17 -24.06 5.22
N ASP A 122 5.28 -25.31 5.66
CA ASP A 122 4.35 -25.92 6.61
C ASP A 122 4.32 -25.14 7.93
N ASP A 123 5.49 -24.79 8.46
CA ASP A 123 5.60 -23.98 9.69
C ASP A 123 5.00 -22.57 9.52
N HIS A 124 5.07 -21.99 8.31
CA HIS A 124 4.47 -20.67 8.05
C HIS A 124 2.94 -20.72 8.01
N VAL A 125 2.37 -21.78 7.45
CA VAL A 125 0.93 -21.91 7.24
C VAL A 125 0.23 -22.56 8.43
N ASN A 126 0.70 -23.73 8.86
CA ASN A 126 0.08 -24.52 9.91
C ASN A 126 0.62 -24.19 11.31
N GLY A 127 1.70 -23.41 11.41
CA GLY A 127 2.19 -22.86 12.66
C GLY A 127 1.78 -21.39 12.81
N TYR A 128 2.64 -20.50 12.33
CA TYR A 128 2.51 -19.06 12.60
C TYR A 128 1.18 -18.45 12.15
N MET A 129 0.70 -18.80 10.95
CA MET A 129 -0.57 -18.28 10.44
C MET A 129 -1.78 -18.84 11.20
N ASP A 130 -1.76 -20.12 11.58
CA ASP A 130 -2.84 -20.73 12.37
C ASP A 130 -2.94 -20.10 13.76
N ASN A 131 -1.80 -19.90 14.44
CA ASN A 131 -1.73 -19.21 15.73
C ASN A 131 -2.35 -17.81 15.68
N VAL A 132 -2.04 -17.04 14.63
CA VAL A 132 -2.61 -15.71 14.40
C VAL A 132 -4.12 -15.78 14.17
N ILE A 133 -4.60 -16.76 13.40
CA ILE A 133 -6.04 -16.93 13.14
C ILE A 133 -6.77 -17.33 14.43
N GLU A 134 -6.19 -18.18 15.27
CA GLU A 134 -6.77 -18.58 16.55
C GLU A 134 -6.92 -17.39 17.50
N LEU A 135 -5.93 -16.48 17.53
CA LEU A 135 -6.00 -15.27 18.33
C LEU A 135 -7.12 -14.30 17.89
N ILE A 136 -7.39 -14.21 16.58
CA ILE A 136 -8.38 -13.28 16.02
C ILE A 136 -9.82 -13.80 16.19
N ARG A 137 -10.01 -15.11 16.34
CA ARG A 137 -11.33 -15.76 16.48
C ARG A 137 -12.01 -15.41 17.80
#